data_AF-A0A960SZL9-F1
#
_entry.id   AF-A0A960SZL9-F1
#
_cell.length_a   1.000
_cell.length_b   1.000
_cell.length_c   1.000
_cell.angle_alpha   90.00
_cell.angle_beta   90.00
_cell.angle_gamma   90.00
#
_symmetry.space_group_name_H-M   'P 1'
#
loop_
_entity.id
_entity.type
_entity.pdbx_description
1 polymer ?
#
loop_
_entity_poly.entity_id
_entity_poly.type
_entity_poly.pdbx_seq_one_letter_code
_entity_poly.pdbx_strand_id
1 'polypeptide(L)'
;MIHPTQIAPSTPRNNYYVPVVIEQDARGERSFDIYSRLLKDRIIFIGTPIDDFVANSVIAQLLFLQMQDPKKDIHIYINSPGGSVTAGLAMYDTMQFVTCDVNTYCIGIAASMGSVLL
;
A
#
# COMPACT_ATOMS: atom_id res chain seq x y z
N MET A 1 37.68 -34.98 -3.70
CA MET A 1 36.22 -35.22 -3.65
C MET A 1 35.57 -33.89 -3.31
N ILE A 2 35.21 -33.11 -4.32
CA ILE A 2 34.66 -31.74 -4.19
C ILE A 2 33.15 -31.83 -4.45
N HIS A 3 32.36 -31.42 -3.47
CA HIS A 3 30.90 -31.42 -3.54
C HIS A 3 30.46 -30.15 -4.33
N PRO A 4 29.73 -30.26 -5.44
CA PRO A 4 29.23 -29.09 -6.13
C PRO A 4 28.05 -28.52 -5.34
N THR A 5 28.19 -27.28 -4.86
CA THR A 5 27.09 -26.49 -4.29
C THR A 5 26.06 -26.24 -5.40
N GLN A 6 24.89 -26.86 -5.30
CA GLN A 6 23.79 -26.57 -6.22
C GLN A 6 23.28 -25.16 -5.93
N ILE A 7 23.51 -24.25 -6.87
CA ILE A 7 22.89 -22.93 -6.89
C ILE A 7 21.41 -23.17 -7.19
N ALA A 8 20.56 -22.99 -6.19
CA ALA A 8 19.11 -23.05 -6.36
C ALA A 8 18.69 -22.01 -7.43
N PRO A 9 17.74 -22.33 -8.32
CA PRO A 9 17.26 -21.37 -9.31
C PRO A 9 16.65 -20.17 -8.56
N SER A 10 17.21 -18.98 -8.75
CA SER A 10 16.63 -17.76 -8.19
C SER A 10 15.23 -17.59 -8.79
N THR A 11 14.19 -17.73 -7.97
CA THR A 11 12.81 -17.45 -8.36
C THR A 11 12.77 -16.14 -9.15
N PRO A 12 12.17 -16.11 -10.36
CA PRO A 12 12.09 -14.88 -11.12
C PRO A 12 11.35 -13.86 -10.26
N ARG A 13 12.05 -12.82 -9.81
CA ARG A 13 11.40 -11.66 -9.21
C ARG A 13 10.47 -11.14 -10.29
N ASN A 14 9.18 -11.22 -10.03
CA ASN A 14 8.16 -10.75 -10.95
C ASN A 14 8.29 -9.22 -11.00
N ASN A 15 9.16 -8.74 -11.88
CA ASN A 15 9.48 -7.32 -12.04
C ASN A 15 8.35 -6.72 -12.88
N TYR A 16 7.16 -6.61 -12.28
CA TYR A 16 6.09 -5.83 -12.87
C TYR A 16 6.63 -4.41 -13.06
N TYR A 17 6.71 -3.98 -14.31
CA TYR A 17 7.13 -2.63 -14.64
C TYR A 17 6.08 -1.67 -14.07
N VAL A 18 6.45 -0.90 -13.05
CA VAL A 18 5.59 0.15 -12.49
C VAL A 18 5.73 1.38 -13.40
N PRO A 19 4.64 1.83 -14.05
CA PRO A 19 4.71 3.00 -14.92
C PRO A 19 5.11 4.26 -14.17
N VAL A 20 5.88 5.12 -14.84
CA VAL A 20 6.27 6.44 -14.34
C VAL A 20 5.37 7.49 -14.98
N VAL A 21 4.86 8.39 -14.16
CA VAL A 21 4.05 9.55 -14.53
C VAL A 21 4.92 10.81 -14.39
N ILE A 22 4.93 11.65 -15.42
CA ILE A 22 5.61 12.95 -15.40
C ILE A 22 4.57 14.03 -15.19
N GLU A 23 4.70 14.79 -14.10
CA GLU A 23 3.90 15.99 -13.85
C GLU A 23 4.72 17.24 -14.12
N GLN A 24 4.12 18.19 -14.83
CA GLN A 24 4.70 19.51 -15.06
C GLN A 24 4.05 20.51 -14.10
N ASP A 25 4.82 21.08 -13.19
CA ASP A 25 4.40 22.18 -12.32
C ASP A 25 5.15 23.47 -12.68
N ALA A 26 4.74 24.59 -12.08
CA ALA A 26 5.35 25.90 -12.35
C ALA A 26 6.85 25.98 -11.98
N ARG A 27 7.40 24.97 -11.30
CA ARG A 27 8.80 24.88 -10.87
C ARG A 27 9.59 23.82 -11.65
N GLY A 28 8.96 23.09 -12.57
CA GLY A 28 9.61 22.13 -13.47
C GLY A 28 8.86 20.81 -13.62
N GLU A 29 9.54 19.80 -14.16
CA GLU A 29 9.02 18.44 -14.31
C GLU A 29 9.41 17.58 -13.11
N ARG A 30 8.44 16.80 -12.60
CA ARG A 30 8.66 15.79 -11.55
C ARG A 30 8.11 14.45 -12.01
N SER A 31 8.95 13.42 -11.95
CA SER A 31 8.57 12.04 -12.22
C SER A 31 8.18 11.32 -10.94
N PHE A 32 7.04 10.64 -10.96
CA PHE A 32 6.54 9.77 -9.89
C PHE A 32 6.25 8.39 -10.47
N ASP A 33 6.45 7.32 -9.71
CA ASP A 33 5.75 6.09 -10.03
C ASP A 33 4.23 6.26 -9.81
N ILE A 34 3.42 5.42 -10.43
CA ILE A 34 1.96 5.55 -10.37
C ILE A 34 1.40 5.51 -8.94
N TYR A 35 2.00 4.74 -8.02
CA TYR A 35 1.53 4.67 -6.63
C TYR A 35 1.92 5.90 -5.84
N SER A 36 3.15 6.41 -6.01
CA SER A 36 3.55 7.70 -5.45
C SER A 36 2.67 8.85 -5.93
N ARG A 37 2.23 8.79 -7.20
CA ARG A 37 1.28 9.76 -7.74
C ARG A 37 -0.09 9.64 -7.07
N LEU A 38 -0.62 8.43 -6.89
CA LEU A 38 -1.88 8.20 -6.18
C LEU A 38 -1.82 8.69 -4.73
N LEU A 39 -0.70 8.48 -4.03
CA LEU A 39 -0.53 8.95 -2.65
C LEU A 39 -0.62 10.47 -2.54
N LYS A 40 -0.17 11.24 -3.56
CA LYS A 40 -0.36 12.70 -3.60
C LYS A 40 -1.84 13.10 -3.64
N ASP A 41 -2.68 12.27 -4.26
CA ASP A 41 -4.15 12.42 -4.24
C ASP A 41 -4.80 11.73 -3.03
N ARG A 42 -3.99 11.35 -2.04
CA ARG A 42 -4.41 10.70 -0.78
C ARG A 42 -5.05 9.33 -0.98
N ILE A 43 -4.62 8.62 -2.02
CA ILE A 43 -5.07 7.27 -2.34
C ILE A 43 -4.00 6.26 -1.92
N ILE A 44 -4.39 5.30 -1.08
CA ILE A 44 -3.58 4.14 -0.66
C ILE A 44 -4.15 2.89 -1.34
N PHE A 45 -3.29 2.03 -1.87
CA PHE A 45 -3.70 0.79 -2.55
C PHE A 45 -3.20 -0.45 -1.79
N ILE A 46 -4.13 -1.33 -1.40
CA ILE A 46 -3.85 -2.64 -0.79
C ILE A 46 -4.15 -3.71 -1.84
N GLY A 47 -3.13 -4.12 -2.59
CA GLY A 47 -3.26 -5.04 -3.73
C GLY A 47 -2.74 -6.45 -3.49
N THR A 48 -2.34 -6.78 -2.26
CA THR A 48 -1.61 -8.01 -1.93
C THR A 48 -2.20 -8.66 -0.68
N PRO A 49 -1.83 -9.91 -0.36
CA PRO A 49 -2.08 -10.47 0.97
C PRO A 49 -1.54 -9.56 2.06
N ILE A 50 -2.24 -9.52 3.21
CA ILE A 50 -1.88 -8.67 4.34
C ILE A 50 -0.82 -9.37 5.18
N ASP A 51 0.37 -8.78 5.24
CA ASP A 51 1.46 -9.16 6.13
C ASP A 51 2.02 -7.91 6.83
N ASP A 52 3.04 -8.10 7.69
CA ASP A 52 3.62 -7.01 8.46
C ASP A 52 4.29 -5.94 7.58
N PHE A 53 4.81 -6.30 6.39
CA PHE A 53 5.42 -5.33 5.49
C PHE A 53 4.36 -4.42 4.85
N VAL A 54 3.27 -5.01 4.37
CA VAL A 54 2.13 -4.28 3.80
C VAL A 54 1.49 -3.40 4.87
N ALA A 55 1.25 -3.94 6.07
CA ALA A 55 0.66 -3.19 7.17
C ALA A 55 1.52 -1.99 7.58
N ASN A 56 2.83 -2.19 7.77
CA ASN A 56 3.75 -1.10 8.12
C ASN A 56 3.77 -0.01 7.03
N SER A 57 3.73 -0.39 5.76
CA SER A 57 3.67 0.57 4.65
C SER A 57 2.37 1.38 4.67
N VAL A 58 1.21 0.74 4.89
CA VAL A 58 -0.08 1.44 4.95
C VAL A 58 -0.18 2.34 6.17
N ILE A 59 0.27 1.88 7.34
CA ILE A 59 0.32 2.68 8.58
C ILE A 59 1.17 3.94 8.37
N ALA A 60 2.36 3.80 7.76
CA ALA A 60 3.22 4.94 7.44
C ALA A 60 2.52 5.94 6.50
N GLN A 61 1.82 5.45 5.48
CA GLN A 61 1.05 6.29 4.55
C GLN A 61 -0.11 7.02 5.25
N LEU A 62 -0.86 6.36 6.12
CA LEU A 62 -1.95 6.97 6.90
C LEU A 62 -1.43 8.11 7.77
N LEU A 63 -0.36 7.86 8.54
CA LEU A 63 0.25 8.87 9.41
C LEU A 63 0.81 10.04 8.60
N PHE A 64 1.45 9.76 7.46
CA PHE A 64 1.96 10.78 6.56
C PHE A 64 0.86 11.69 6.01
N LEU A 65 -0.24 11.11 5.51
CA LEU A 65 -1.36 11.85 4.96
C LEU A 65 -2.08 12.68 6.02
N GLN A 66 -2.21 12.16 7.24
CA GLN A 66 -2.70 12.93 8.39
C GLN A 66 -1.82 14.14 8.67
N MET A 67 -0.50 13.97 8.73
CA MET A 67 0.43 15.06 9.01
C MET A 67 0.41 16.14 7.92
N GLN A 68 0.13 15.77 6.66
CA GLN A 68 0.03 16.74 5.57
C GLN A 68 -1.24 17.59 5.64
N ASP A 69 -2.39 16.96 5.84
CA ASP A 69 -3.67 17.66 5.92
C ASP A 69 -4.68 16.78 6.69
N PRO A 70 -4.91 17.04 7.99
CA PRO A 70 -5.79 16.22 8.82
C PRO A 70 -7.28 16.45 8.53
N LYS A 71 -7.63 17.41 7.67
CA LYS A 71 -9.02 17.74 7.31
C LYS A 71 -9.50 17.09 6.03
N LYS A 72 -8.59 16.49 5.25
CA LYS A 72 -8.91 15.84 3.99
C LYS A 72 -8.97 14.34 4.17
N ASP A 73 -9.98 13.75 3.57
CA ASP A 73 -10.21 12.33 3.54
C ASP A 73 -9.02 11.56 2.97
N ILE A 74 -8.87 10.32 3.41
CA ILE A 74 -7.96 9.32 2.84
C ILE A 74 -8.80 8.27 2.15
N HIS A 75 -8.39 7.84 0.96
CA HIS A 75 -9.09 6.82 0.19
C HIS A 75 -8.26 5.54 0.12
N ILE A 76 -8.77 4.43 0.64
CA ILE A 76 -8.11 3.13 0.63
C ILE A 76 -8.81 2.20 -0.36
N TYR A 77 -8.07 1.76 -1.36
CA TYR A 77 -8.53 0.86 -2.41
C TYR A 77 -8.06 -0.55 -2.05
N ILE A 78 -8.99 -1.47 -1.84
CA ILE A 78 -8.74 -2.81 -1.28
C ILE A 78 -9.02 -3.88 -2.34
N ASN A 79 -7.95 -4.61 -2.69
CA ASN A 79 -7.99 -5.85 -3.46
C ASN A 79 -7.10 -6.88 -2.76
N SER A 80 -7.64 -7.54 -1.74
CA SER A 80 -6.87 -8.45 -0.90
C SER A 80 -7.65 -9.71 -0.53
N PRO A 81 -7.01 -10.90 -0.59
CA PRO A 81 -7.56 -12.12 -0.01
C PRO A 81 -7.51 -12.13 1.54
N GLY A 82 -7.03 -11.05 2.16
CA GLY A 82 -6.78 -10.96 3.60
C GLY A 82 -5.37 -11.40 3.96
N GLY A 83 -5.18 -11.84 5.20
CA GLY A 83 -3.87 -12.27 5.69
C GLY A 83 -3.77 -12.25 7.21
N SER A 84 -2.62 -11.78 7.71
CA SER A 84 -2.32 -11.71 9.15
C SER A 84 -3.33 -10.84 9.90
N VAL A 85 -3.96 -11.43 10.92
CA VAL A 85 -4.93 -10.74 11.78
C VAL A 85 -4.27 -9.61 12.56
N THR A 86 -3.09 -9.85 13.13
CA THR A 86 -2.38 -8.82 13.91
C THR A 86 -1.93 -7.65 13.03
N ALA A 87 -1.45 -7.94 11.81
CA ALA A 87 -1.08 -6.90 10.85
C ALA A 87 -2.31 -6.08 10.42
N GLY A 88 -3.43 -6.75 10.13
CA GLY A 88 -4.67 -6.08 9.78
C GLY A 88 -5.26 -5.25 10.93
N LEU A 89 -5.17 -5.73 12.19
CA LEU A 89 -5.61 -4.95 13.35
C LEU A 89 -4.76 -3.70 13.58
N ALA A 90 -3.43 -3.78 13.36
CA ALA A 90 -2.57 -2.60 13.44
C ALA A 90 -2.98 -1.53 12.42
N MET A 91 -3.37 -1.94 11.20
CA MET A 91 -3.91 -1.03 10.19
C MET A 91 -5.26 -0.45 10.63
N TYR A 92 -6.17 -1.30 11.11
CA TYR A 92 -7.50 -0.90 11.58
C TYR A 92 -7.41 0.13 12.72
N ASP A 93 -6.61 -0.15 13.75
CA ASP A 93 -6.41 0.76 14.88
C ASP A 93 -5.82 2.10 14.41
N THR A 94 -4.92 2.08 13.40
CA THR A 94 -4.39 3.31 12.80
C THR A 94 -5.46 4.09 12.04
N MET A 95 -6.35 3.41 11.31
CA MET A 95 -7.50 4.05 10.65
C MET A 95 -8.44 4.73 11.65
N GLN A 96 -8.60 4.16 12.85
CA GLN A 96 -9.39 4.77 13.93
C GLN A 96 -8.64 5.88 14.69
N PHE A 97 -7.30 5.81 14.72
CA PHE A 97 -6.45 6.80 15.39
C PHE A 97 -6.32 8.10 14.61
N VAL A 98 -6.30 8.03 13.27
CA VAL A 98 -6.24 9.24 12.45
C VAL A 98 -7.55 10.03 12.58
N THR A 99 -7.43 11.36 12.60
CA THR A 99 -8.55 12.29 12.70
C THR A 99 -9.20 12.61 11.36
N CYS A 100 -8.57 12.22 10.25
CA CYS A 100 -9.13 12.36 8.91
C CYS A 100 -10.06 11.17 8.61
N ASP A 101 -11.14 11.42 7.87
CA ASP A 101 -12.06 10.38 7.46
C ASP A 101 -11.37 9.40 6.51
N VAL A 102 -11.52 8.10 6.75
CA VAL A 102 -10.94 7.04 5.93
C VAL A 102 -12.05 6.35 5.15
N ASN A 103 -12.07 6.57 3.84
CA ASN A 103 -13.00 5.97 2.90
C ASN A 103 -12.41 4.71 2.27
N THR A 104 -13.15 3.62 2.26
CA THR A 104 -12.70 2.31 1.79
C THR A 104 -13.47 1.87 0.55
N TYR A 105 -12.78 1.24 -0.40
CA TYR A 105 -13.37 0.81 -1.68
C TYR A 105 -12.89 -0.60 -2.02
N CYS A 106 -13.82 -1.53 -2.15
CA CYS A 106 -13.50 -2.88 -2.63
C CYS A 106 -13.35 -2.86 -4.15
N ILE A 107 -12.21 -3.33 -4.66
CA ILE A 107 -11.91 -3.41 -6.09
C ILE A 107 -11.37 -4.80 -6.39
N GLY A 108 -12.25 -5.69 -6.85
CA GLY A 108 -11.93 -7.10 -6.98
C GLY A 108 -12.43 -7.87 -5.76
N ILE A 109 -11.53 -8.17 -4.82
CA ILE A 109 -11.90 -8.93 -3.62
C ILE A 109 -11.47 -8.22 -2.32
N ALA A 110 -12.29 -8.35 -1.29
CA ALA A 110 -11.96 -8.02 0.08
C ALA A 110 -12.40 -9.20 0.96
N ALA A 111 -11.48 -10.10 1.27
CA ALA A 111 -11.77 -11.30 2.06
C ALA A 111 -11.00 -11.30 3.38
N SER A 112 -11.55 -11.95 4.42
CA SER A 112 -10.89 -12.08 5.74
C SER A 112 -10.50 -10.70 6.31
N MET A 113 -9.23 -10.47 6.67
CA MET A 113 -8.79 -9.14 7.12
C MET A 113 -9.03 -8.04 6.09
N GLY A 114 -9.07 -8.36 4.79
CA GLY A 114 -9.49 -7.41 3.76
C GLY A 114 -10.94 -6.95 3.91
N SER A 115 -11.86 -7.82 4.36
CA SER A 115 -13.27 -7.43 4.62
C SER A 115 -13.47 -6.72 5.95
N VAL A 116 -12.56 -6.88 6.91
CA VAL A 116 -12.60 -6.13 8.18
C VAL A 116 -12.14 -4.70 7.98
N LEU A 117 -11.17 -4.50 7.08
CA LEU A 117 -10.65 -3.18 6.72
C LEU A 117 -11.55 -2.42 5.74
N LEU A 118 -12.50 -3.09 5.09
CA LEU A 118 -13.47 -2.50 4.17
C LEU A 118 -14.64 -1.92 4.98
#